data_AF-A0A2Z2HLC9-F1
#
_entry.id   AF-A0A2Z2HLC9-F1
#
_cell.length_a   1.000
_cell.length_b   1.000
_cell.length_c   1.000
_cell.angle_alpha   90.00
_cell.angle_beta   90.00
_cell.angle_gamma   90.00
#
_symmetry.space_group_name_H-M   'P 1'
#
loop_
_entity.id
_entity.type
_entity.pdbx_description
1 polymer ?
#
loop_
_entity_poly.entity_id
_entity_poly.type
_entity_poly.pdbx_seq_one_letter_code
_entity_poly.pdbx_strand_id
1 'polypeptide(L)'
;MGKANPYVHIPKESFPSWIWYAAECVGLIVIAFLSAVLITDTFEDLTTEQHNYMITGIFASFFLVWYVIIRSLILKKKILK
;
A
#
# COMPACT_ATOMS: atom_id res chain seq x y z
N MET A 1 24.54 -25.83 24.38
CA MET A 1 24.15 -24.61 23.62
C MET A 1 25.03 -23.46 24.09
N GLY A 2 25.87 -22.91 23.21
CA GLY A 2 26.75 -21.79 23.55
C GLY A 2 25.94 -20.54 23.89
N LYS A 3 26.27 -19.88 25.00
CA LYS A 3 25.60 -18.64 25.41
C LYS A 3 25.88 -17.56 24.35
N ALA A 4 24.83 -16.87 23.90
CA ALA A 4 24.98 -15.74 23.00
C ALA A 4 25.93 -14.69 23.62
N ASN A 5 26.86 -14.17 22.82
CA ASN A 5 27.84 -13.19 23.26
C ASN A 5 27.13 -11.90 23.71
N PRO A 6 27.29 -11.44 24.97
CA PRO A 6 26.59 -10.27 25.50
C PRO A 6 26.94 -8.94 24.78
N TYR A 7 28.00 -8.93 23.96
CA TYR A 7 28.40 -7.76 23.16
C TYR A 7 27.82 -7.75 21.74
N VAL A 8 27.04 -8.78 21.36
CA VAL A 8 26.34 -8.79 20.07
C VAL A 8 25.05 -7.99 20.23
N HIS A 9 25.13 -6.69 19.94
CA HIS A 9 23.96 -5.84 19.72
C HIS A 9 23.26 -6.29 18.45
N ILE A 10 22.35 -7.26 18.57
CA ILE A 10 21.33 -7.49 17.54
C ILE A 10 20.34 -6.35 17.72
N PRO A 11 20.25 -5.38 16.78
CA PRO A 11 19.30 -4.30 16.90
C PRO A 11 17.89 -4.91 17.00
N LYS A 12 17.22 -4.64 18.12
CA LYS A 12 15.87 -5.14 18.41
C LYS A 12 14.82 -4.56 17.45
N GLU A 13 15.19 -3.48 16.76
CA GLU A 13 14.41 -2.87 15.68
C GLU A 13 14.89 -3.47 14.35
N SER A 14 14.30 -4.60 13.96
CA SER A 14 14.47 -5.09 12.59
C SER A 14 13.70 -4.15 11.65
N PHE A 15 14.47 -3.39 10.87
CA PHE A 15 14.08 -2.38 9.88
C PHE A 15 13.52 -1.03 10.39
N PRO A 16 14.10 0.11 9.92
CA PRO A 16 13.52 1.44 10.10
C PRO A 16 12.03 1.52 9.76
N SER A 17 11.24 2.20 10.58
CA SER A 17 9.78 2.32 10.42
C SER A 17 9.33 2.90 9.06
N TRP A 18 10.14 3.76 8.43
CA TRP A 18 9.84 4.30 7.10
C TRP A 18 9.88 3.23 6.00
N ILE A 19 10.69 2.18 6.15
CA ILE A 19 10.79 1.09 5.17
C ILE A 19 9.51 0.27 5.16
N TRP A 20 8.90 0.04 6.32
CA TRP A 20 7.58 -0.61 6.39
C TRP A 20 6.51 0.19 5.67
N TYR A 21 6.52 1.52 5.78
CA TYR A 21 5.61 2.37 5.02
C TYR A 21 5.87 2.33 3.52
N ALA A 22 7.13 2.30 3.09
CA ALA A 22 7.48 2.17 1.68
C ALA A 22 7.03 0.81 1.12
N ALA A 23 7.27 -0.28 1.84
CA ALA A 23 6.85 -1.62 1.44
C ALA A 23 5.32 -1.73 1.34
N GLU A 24 4.59 -1.17 2.31
CA GLU A 24 3.12 -1.08 2.28
C GLU A 24 2.63 -0.29 1.06
N CYS A 25 3.26 0.86 0.77
CA CYS A 25 2.91 1.69 -0.38
C CYS A 25 3.13 0.95 -1.71
N VAL A 26 4.29 0.29 -1.88
CA VAL A 26 4.58 -0.50 -3.09
C VAL A 26 3.59 -1.66 -3.24
N GLY A 27 3.28 -2.36 -2.14
CA GLY A 27 2.26 -3.41 -2.15
C GLY A 27 0.89 -2.88 -2.57
N LEU A 28 0.48 -1.72 -2.04
CA LEU A 28 -0.77 -1.08 -2.42
C LEU A 28 -0.78 -0.64 -3.89
N ILE A 29 0.32 -0.11 -4.43
CA ILE A 29 0.43 0.25 -5.86
C ILE A 29 0.14 -0.96 -6.73
N VAL A 30 0.77 -2.11 -6.45
CA VAL A 30 0.59 -3.33 -7.25
C VAL A 30 -0.85 -3.82 -7.18
N ILE A 31 -1.42 -3.92 -5.98
CA ILE A 31 -2.79 -4.39 -5.79
C ILE A 31 -3.80 -3.43 -6.44
N ALA A 32 -3.64 -2.13 -6.23
CA ALA A 32 -4.52 -1.11 -6.77
C ALA A 32 -4.48 -1.07 -8.30
N PHE A 33 -3.29 -1.15 -8.90
CA PHE A 33 -3.15 -1.10 -10.35
C PHE A 33 -3.76 -2.33 -11.01
N LEU A 34 -3.44 -3.54 -10.52
CA LEU A 34 -4.01 -4.77 -11.05
C LEU A 34 -5.54 -4.81 -10.88
N SER A 35 -6.03 -4.39 -9.70
CA SER A 35 -7.47 -4.30 -9.46
C SER A 35 -8.13 -3.27 -10.38
N ALA A 36 -7.51 -2.11 -10.61
CA ALA A 36 -8.05 -1.09 -11.49
C ALA A 36 -8.18 -1.58 -12.93
N VAL A 37 -7.17 -2.28 -13.45
CA VAL A 37 -7.23 -2.91 -14.78
C VAL A 37 -8.35 -3.95 -14.81
N LEU A 38 -8.35 -4.92 -13.88
CA LEU A 38 -9.32 -6.01 -13.85
C LEU A 38 -10.76 -5.50 -13.71
N ILE A 39 -11.00 -4.48 -12.88
CA ILE A 39 -12.32 -3.86 -12.72
C ILE A 39 -12.70 -3.14 -14.01
N THR A 40 -11.78 -2.40 -14.62
CA THR A 40 -12.07 -1.64 -15.85
C THR A 40 -12.39 -2.55 -17.02
N ASP A 41 -11.72 -3.70 -17.12
CA ASP A 41 -12.00 -4.73 -18.13
C ASP A 41 -13.38 -5.37 -18.00
N THR A 42 -14.08 -5.20 -16.87
CA THR A 42 -15.48 -5.67 -16.73
C THR A 42 -16.50 -4.76 -17.42
N PHE A 43 -16.10 -3.57 -17.87
CA PHE A 43 -16.98 -2.63 -18.55
C PHE A 43 -16.78 -2.73 -20.06
N GLU A 44 -17.83 -3.12 -20.79
CA GLU A 44 -17.84 -3.21 -22.24
C GLU A 44 -17.99 -1.81 -22.89
N ASP A 45 -17.58 -1.70 -24.16
CA ASP A 45 -17.76 -0.50 -25.02
C ASP A 45 -17.10 0.81 -24.53
N LEU A 46 -16.10 0.75 -23.67
CA LEU A 46 -15.30 1.92 -23.33
C LEU A 46 -14.36 2.29 -24.48
N THR A 47 -14.40 3.56 -24.88
CA THR A 47 -13.30 4.11 -25.70
C THR A 47 -11.99 4.05 -24.94
N THR A 48 -10.86 4.00 -25.66
CA THR A 48 -9.52 3.96 -25.05
C THR A 48 -9.29 5.12 -24.06
N GLU A 49 -9.82 6.30 -24.37
CA GLU A 49 -9.73 7.46 -23.48
C GLU A 49 -10.50 7.24 -22.17
N GLN A 50 -11.76 6.79 -22.24
CA GLN A 50 -12.58 6.51 -21.06
C GLN A 50 -11.97 5.39 -20.22
N HIS A 51 -11.45 4.34 -20.86
CA HIS A 51 -10.77 3.23 -20.20
C HIS A 51 -9.59 3.73 -19.35
N ASN A 52 -8.73 4.59 -19.93
CA ASN A 52 -7.58 5.17 -19.22
C ASN A 52 -7.98 6.04 -18.03
N TYR A 53 -9.01 6.89 -18.19
CA TYR A 53 -9.53 7.70 -17.09
C TYR A 53 -10.11 6.85 -15.97
N MET A 54 -10.81 5.77 -16.32
CA MET A 54 -11.44 4.90 -15.34
C MET A 54 -10.41 4.09 -14.55
N ILE A 55 -9.37 3.56 -15.20
CA ILE A 55 -8.22 2.95 -14.51
C ILE A 55 -7.61 3.95 -13.54
N THR A 56 -7.35 5.18 -13.99
CA THR A 56 -6.73 6.22 -13.16
C THR A 56 -7.61 6.57 -11.95
N GLY A 57 -8.92 6.70 -12.15
CA GLY A 57 -9.89 7.00 -11.09
C GLY A 57 -9.99 5.87 -10.06
N ILE A 58 -10.10 4.63 -10.51
CA ILE A 58 -10.15 3.46 -9.63
C ILE A 58 -8.84 3.33 -8.86
N PHE A 59 -7.70 3.44 -9.54
CA PHE A 59 -6.37 3.39 -8.91
C PHE A 59 -6.23 4.44 -7.80
N ALA A 60 -6.59 5.70 -8.06
CA ALA A 60 -6.56 6.76 -7.06
C ALA A 60 -7.49 6.50 -5.86
N SER A 61 -8.66 5.88 -6.11
CA SER A 61 -9.62 5.56 -5.05
C SER A 61 -9.06 4.58 -4.01
N PHE A 62 -8.21 3.63 -4.40
CA PHE A 62 -7.55 2.71 -3.46
C PHE A 62 -6.68 3.44 -2.45
N PHE A 63 -5.97 4.50 -2.87
CA PHE A 63 -5.15 5.30 -1.96
C PHE A 63 -5.99 6.11 -0.98
N LEU A 64 -7.13 6.64 -1.43
CA LEU A 64 -8.09 7.30 -0.55
C LEU A 64 -8.64 6.31 0.49
N VAL A 65 -9.12 5.15 0.06
CA VAL A 65 -9.66 4.14 0.97
C VAL A 65 -8.59 3.66 1.95
N TRP A 66 -7.38 3.36 1.49
CA TRP A 66 -6.33 2.83 2.35
C TRP A 66 -5.82 3.87 3.35
N TYR A 67 -5.40 5.04 2.88
CA TYR A 67 -4.72 6.02 3.75
C TYR A 67 -5.70 6.91 4.53
N VAL A 68 -6.87 7.23 3.97
CA VAL A 68 -7.85 8.09 4.65
C VAL A 68 -8.80 7.26 5.51
N ILE A 69 -9.33 6.14 4.99
CA ILE A 69 -10.35 5.36 5.72
C ILE A 69 -9.68 4.32 6.62
N ILE A 70 -8.97 3.34 6.06
CA ILE A 70 -8.44 2.20 6.81
C ILE A 70 -7.36 2.65 7.80
N ARG A 71 -6.36 3.40 7.34
CA ARG A 71 -5.22 3.78 8.18
C ARG A 71 -5.60 4.76 9.30
N SER A 72 -6.47 5.73 9.02
CA SER A 72 -6.88 6.72 10.04
C SER A 72 -7.96 6.20 10.97
N LEU A 73 -9.01 5.55 10.46
CA LEU A 73 -10.16 5.14 11.27
C LEU A 73 -9.97 3.78 11.93
N ILE A 74 -9.43 2.80 11.20
CA ILE A 74 -9.31 1.41 11.69
C ILE A 74 -8.00 1.23 12.47
N LEU A 75 -6.87 1.65 11.91
CA LEU A 75 -5.57 1.45 12.55
C LEU A 75 -5.21 2.52 13.59
N LYS A 76 -5.98 3.62 13.66
CA LYS A 76 -5.75 4.80 14.53
C LYS A 76 -4.29 5.32 14.48
N LYS A 77 -3.56 5.06 13.39
CA LYS A 77 -2.20 5.57 13.21
C LYS A 77 -2.30 6.97 12.64
N LYS A 78 -1.70 7.95 13.31
CA LYS A 78 -1.62 9.32 12.79
C LYS A 78 -0.86 9.32 11.47
N ILE A 79 -1.43 10.00 10.47
CA ILE A 79 -0.82 10.16 9.13
C ILE A 79 0.49 10.97 9.21
N LEU A 80 0.55 11.94 10.12
CA LEU A 80 1.74 12.74 10.44
C LEU A 80 1.94 12.73 11.96
N LYS A 81 3.17 12.48 12.38
CA LYS A 81 3.56 12.46 13.81
C LYS A 81 3.75 13.89 14.30
#